data_AF-A0A9D5K0Z9-F1
#
_entry.id   AF-A0A9D5K0Z9-F1
#
_cell.length_a   1.000
_cell.length_b   1.000
_cell.length_c   1.000
_cell.angle_alpha   90.00
_cell.angle_beta   90.00
_cell.angle_gamma   90.00
#
_symmetry.space_group_name_H-M   'P 1'
#
loop_
_entity.id
_entity.type
_entity.pdbx_description
1 polymer ?
#
loop_
_entity_poly.entity_id
_entity_poly.type
_entity_poly.pdbx_seq_one_letter_code
_entity_poly.pdbx_strand_id
1 'polypeptide(L)'
;MLKQKVQQLYVSPDKVGRSEVESFFAEYSDSLPPAGESVLLSMIRIQINPSEKVRQEAYDRISSIKARLDNGEDFSELAKKFSEGPNAEFGGDLGFISKGSLGELTFEEKAFSMSVGETSDPFQTRLGFHIVKILARKNDQIHVKQIFIPVSPAEGEIKRVTSLLDSIRTHTESRNDFVDAVKKYSSDALSRSRDGQMKWRRVSELPTSLRQAVDTLKVGQITKPLREDQALTIYRVDERVENRPLTLEHDWNDIESIARRIHTQQQLLELVKKWREETFIDVRL
;
A
#
# COMPACT_ATOMS: atom_id res chain seq x y z
N MET A 1 14.36 2.04 29.89
CA MET A 1 13.78 3.18 30.63
C MET A 1 14.79 4.30 30.93
N LEU A 2 15.83 4.15 31.78
CA LEU A 2 16.75 5.28 32.10
C LEU A 2 17.69 5.67 30.94
N LYS A 3 18.29 4.69 30.26
CA LYS A 3 19.14 4.91 29.06
C LYS A 3 18.39 5.67 27.95
N GLN A 4 17.13 5.33 27.72
CA GLN A 4 16.28 5.99 26.71
C GLN A 4 15.99 7.46 27.09
N LYS A 5 15.73 7.74 28.38
CA LYS A 5 15.55 9.12 28.88
C LYS A 5 16.82 9.95 28.75
N VAL A 6 17.99 9.38 29.03
CA VAL A 6 19.29 10.05 28.84
C VAL A 6 19.53 10.38 27.37
N GLN A 7 19.28 9.43 26.47
CA GLN A 7 19.37 9.68 25.03
C GLN A 7 18.44 10.82 24.60
N GLN A 8 17.18 10.80 25.04
CA GLN A 8 16.19 11.83 24.69
C GLN A 8 16.53 13.23 25.23
N LEU A 9 17.15 13.33 26.40
CA LEU A 9 17.45 14.62 27.04
C LEU A 9 18.76 15.26 26.54
N TYR A 10 19.74 14.45 26.14
CA TYR A 10 21.09 14.92 25.86
C TYR A 10 21.56 14.70 24.42
N VAL A 11 20.82 13.93 23.61
CA VAL A 11 21.17 13.63 22.22
C VAL A 11 19.98 14.04 21.35
N SER A 12 20.18 14.98 20.42
CA SER A 12 19.13 15.41 19.50
C SER A 12 19.15 14.51 18.24
N PRO A 13 18.15 13.64 18.03
CA PRO A 13 18.11 12.75 16.86
C PRO A 13 17.86 13.47 15.53
N ASP A 14 17.45 14.74 15.58
CA ASP A 14 16.77 15.39 14.45
C ASP A 14 17.68 16.14 13.47
N LYS A 15 18.99 16.25 13.72
CA LYS A 15 19.88 17.06 12.88
C LYS A 15 20.94 16.24 12.16
N VAL A 16 20.51 15.28 11.33
CA VAL A 16 21.34 14.87 10.19
C VAL A 16 20.72 15.48 8.93
N GLY A 17 21.34 16.55 8.44
CA GLY A 17 20.97 17.21 7.20
C GLY A 17 21.46 16.43 5.98
N ARG A 18 20.95 16.80 4.80
CA ARG A 18 21.30 16.13 3.53
C ARG A 18 22.80 16.01 3.31
N SER A 19 23.55 17.10 3.52
CA SER A 19 25.02 17.12 3.35
C SER A 19 25.71 16.13 4.30
N GLU A 20 25.20 15.95 5.51
CA GLU A 20 25.80 15.04 6.49
C GLU A 20 25.54 13.58 6.12
N VAL A 21 24.36 13.26 5.56
CA VAL A 21 24.08 11.93 5.00
C VAL A 21 24.99 11.65 3.80
N GLU A 22 25.20 12.62 2.91
CA GLU A 22 26.08 12.48 1.74
C GLU A 22 27.54 12.28 2.18
N SER A 23 28.04 13.06 3.15
CA SER A 23 29.38 12.88 3.71
C SER A 23 29.53 11.53 4.43
N PHE A 24 28.54 11.13 5.22
CA PHE A 24 28.51 9.81 5.86
C PHE A 24 28.58 8.69 4.83
N PHE A 25 27.79 8.78 3.75
CA PHE A 25 27.82 7.77 2.70
C PHE A 25 29.17 7.71 2.01
N ALA A 26 29.79 8.85 1.70
CA ALA A 26 31.11 8.91 1.07
C ALA A 26 32.22 8.31 1.94
N GLU A 27 32.13 8.44 3.27
CA GLU A 27 33.13 7.91 4.21
C GLU A 27 32.92 6.42 4.53
N TYR A 28 31.66 5.98 4.61
CA TYR A 28 31.32 4.65 5.14
C TYR A 28 30.70 3.68 4.12
N SER A 29 30.61 4.03 2.83
CA SER A 29 29.92 3.23 1.79
C SER A 29 30.30 1.75 1.81
N ASP A 30 31.60 1.45 1.94
CA ASP A 30 32.13 0.08 1.89
C ASP A 30 31.81 -0.75 3.14
N SER A 31 31.44 -0.07 4.22
CA SER A 31 31.07 -0.68 5.51
C SER A 31 29.56 -0.77 5.73
N LEU A 32 28.75 -0.24 4.79
CA LEU A 32 27.31 -0.29 4.92
C LEU A 32 26.78 -1.72 4.69
N PRO A 33 25.78 -2.15 5.47
CA PRO A 33 25.12 -3.41 5.20
C PRO A 33 24.44 -3.35 3.82
N PRO A 34 24.45 -4.43 3.03
CA PRO A 34 23.78 -4.44 1.74
C PRO A 34 22.27 -4.30 1.92
N ALA A 35 21.59 -3.87 0.85
CA ALA A 35 20.13 -3.90 0.77
C ALA A 35 19.57 -5.34 0.80
N GLY A 36 20.43 -6.35 0.65
CA GLY A 36 20.06 -7.76 0.48
C GLY A 36 19.48 -8.01 -0.91
N GLU A 37 18.73 -9.11 -1.03
CA GLU A 37 18.23 -9.56 -2.32
C GLU A 37 17.26 -8.53 -2.89
N SER A 38 17.64 -7.94 -4.01
CA SER A 38 16.93 -6.86 -4.66
C SER A 38 16.68 -7.18 -6.13
N VAL A 39 15.54 -6.72 -6.64
CA VAL A 39 15.17 -6.81 -8.05
C VAL A 39 14.86 -5.44 -8.62
N LEU A 40 15.23 -5.25 -9.88
CA LEU A 40 14.76 -4.15 -10.72
C LEU A 40 13.70 -4.73 -11.65
N LEU A 41 12.53 -4.12 -11.66
CA LEU A 41 11.40 -4.59 -12.45
C LEU A 41 10.96 -3.50 -13.43
N SER A 42 10.44 -3.92 -14.57
CA SER A 42 9.59 -3.08 -15.42
C SER A 42 8.16 -3.62 -15.43
N MET A 43 7.15 -2.75 -15.52
CA MET A 43 5.75 -3.16 -15.47
C MET A 43 4.91 -2.63 -16.63
N ILE A 44 3.95 -3.45 -17.06
CA ILE A 44 2.81 -3.01 -17.88
C ILE A 44 1.55 -3.21 -17.05
N ARG A 45 0.97 -2.10 -16.60
CA ARG A 45 -0.29 -2.07 -15.85
C ARG A 45 -1.43 -1.63 -16.76
N ILE A 46 -2.50 -2.42 -16.84
CA ILE A 46 -3.74 -2.05 -17.53
C ILE A 46 -4.87 -1.97 -16.50
N GLN A 47 -5.38 -0.75 -16.29
CA GLN A 47 -6.55 -0.49 -15.48
C GLN A 47 -7.79 -1.07 -16.17
N ILE A 48 -8.54 -1.86 -15.42
CA ILE A 48 -9.81 -2.47 -15.80
C ILE A 48 -10.89 -1.79 -14.99
N ASN A 49 -11.50 -0.78 -15.59
CA ASN A 49 -12.61 -0.09 -14.96
C ASN A 49 -13.92 -0.80 -15.30
N PRO A 50 -14.85 -0.91 -14.33
CA PRO A 50 -16.23 -1.26 -14.63
C PRO A 50 -16.78 -0.34 -15.73
N SER A 51 -17.65 -0.85 -16.59
CA SER A 51 -18.32 0.02 -17.57
C SER A 51 -19.31 0.94 -16.86
N GLU A 52 -19.67 2.03 -17.52
CA GLU A 52 -20.69 2.94 -16.98
C GLU A 52 -22.03 2.23 -16.80
N LYS A 53 -22.35 1.31 -17.72
CA LYS A 53 -23.52 0.44 -17.59
C LYS A 53 -23.51 -0.39 -16.31
N VAL A 54 -22.39 -1.04 -15.98
CA VAL A 54 -22.26 -1.85 -14.75
C VAL A 54 -22.38 -0.97 -13.50
N ARG A 55 -21.79 0.24 -13.53
CA ARG A 55 -21.94 1.21 -12.44
C ARG A 55 -23.40 1.64 -12.27
N GLN A 56 -24.07 1.99 -13.37
CA GLN A 56 -25.46 2.41 -13.35
C GLN A 56 -26.38 1.29 -12.85
N GLU A 57 -26.20 0.06 -13.31
CA GLU A 57 -26.97 -1.10 -12.83
C GLU A 57 -26.79 -1.31 -11.32
N ALA A 58 -25.57 -1.18 -10.80
CA ALA A 58 -25.31 -1.26 -9.36
C ALA A 58 -25.95 -0.10 -8.58
N TYR A 59 -25.89 1.12 -9.13
CA TYR A 59 -26.54 2.30 -8.57
C TYR A 59 -28.07 2.16 -8.53
N ASP A 60 -28.68 1.68 -9.61
CA ASP A 60 -30.13 1.47 -9.70
C ASP A 60 -30.59 0.42 -8.68
N ARG A 61 -29.82 -0.67 -8.56
CA ARG A 61 -30.07 -1.71 -7.54
C ARG A 61 -30.04 -1.13 -6.13
N ILE A 62 -28.97 -0.42 -5.76
CA ILE A 62 -28.87 0.12 -4.39
C ILE A 62 -29.89 1.24 -4.13
N SER A 63 -30.23 2.03 -5.15
CA SER A 63 -31.26 3.07 -5.05
C SER A 63 -32.64 2.46 -4.82
N SER A 64 -32.95 1.34 -5.46
CA SER A 64 -34.19 0.60 -5.18
C SER A 64 -34.26 0.09 -3.74
N ILE A 65 -33.12 -0.31 -3.16
CA ILE A 65 -33.03 -0.72 -1.75
C ILE A 65 -33.22 0.49 -0.83
N LYS A 66 -32.63 1.65 -1.16
CA LYS A 66 -32.85 2.89 -0.41
C LYS A 66 -34.32 3.28 -0.38
N ALA A 67 -35.01 3.23 -1.51
CA ALA A 67 -36.44 3.54 -1.56
C ALA A 67 -37.27 2.62 -0.62
N ARG A 68 -36.87 1.36 -0.46
CA ARG A 68 -37.52 0.43 0.47
C ARG A 68 -37.22 0.75 1.93
N LEU A 69 -36.00 1.15 2.24
CA LEU A 69 -35.63 1.67 3.57
C LEU A 69 -36.45 2.91 3.93
N ASP A 70 -36.65 3.82 2.96
CA ASP A 70 -37.44 5.05 3.15
C ASP A 70 -38.93 4.76 3.37
N ASN A 71 -39.42 3.65 2.81
CA ASN A 71 -40.76 3.13 3.06
C ASN A 71 -40.88 2.33 4.37
N GLY A 72 -39.83 2.27 5.19
CA GLY A 72 -39.85 1.68 6.52
C GLY A 72 -39.50 0.20 6.62
N GLU A 73 -38.98 -0.42 5.56
CA GLU A 73 -38.48 -1.81 5.64
C GLU A 73 -37.23 -1.92 6.54
N ASP A 74 -37.06 -3.07 7.20
CA ASP A 74 -35.92 -3.29 8.10
C ASP A 74 -34.58 -3.36 7.36
N PHE A 75 -33.59 -2.65 7.91
CA PHE A 75 -32.26 -2.57 7.31
C PHE A 75 -31.56 -3.93 7.26
N SER A 76 -31.65 -4.71 8.33
CA SER A 76 -30.95 -5.99 8.42
C SER A 76 -31.57 -7.05 7.53
N GLU A 77 -32.89 -7.04 7.35
CA GLU A 77 -33.56 -7.93 6.40
C GLU A 77 -33.21 -7.58 4.94
N LEU A 78 -33.15 -6.29 4.59
CA LEU A 78 -32.68 -5.86 3.27
C LEU A 78 -31.20 -6.18 3.06
N ALA A 79 -30.36 -6.01 4.08
CA ALA A 79 -28.96 -6.38 4.02
C ALA A 79 -28.77 -7.87 3.76
N LYS A 80 -29.45 -8.75 4.51
CA LYS A 80 -29.39 -10.20 4.29
C LYS A 80 -29.83 -10.61 2.89
N LYS A 81 -30.82 -9.91 2.33
CA LYS A 81 -31.41 -10.28 1.04
C LYS A 81 -30.62 -9.75 -0.17
N PHE A 82 -30.00 -8.59 -0.06
CA PHE A 82 -29.44 -7.88 -1.22
C PHE A 82 -27.99 -7.45 -1.09
N SER A 83 -27.46 -7.35 0.13
CA SER A 83 -26.06 -6.98 0.31
C SER A 83 -25.17 -8.12 -0.15
N GLU A 84 -24.10 -7.78 -0.85
CA GLU A 84 -23.08 -8.72 -1.31
C GLU A 84 -21.75 -8.50 -0.54
N GLY A 85 -21.83 -7.80 0.61
CA GLY A 85 -20.70 -7.62 1.53
C GLY A 85 -20.51 -8.79 2.51
N PRO A 86 -19.33 -8.89 3.16
CA PRO A 86 -19.00 -10.03 4.02
C PRO A 86 -19.93 -10.20 5.23
N ASN A 87 -20.57 -9.14 5.71
CA ASN A 87 -21.50 -9.18 6.84
C ASN A 87 -22.98 -9.18 6.43
N ALA A 88 -23.28 -9.47 5.15
CA ALA A 88 -24.66 -9.50 4.65
C ALA A 88 -25.56 -10.44 5.46
N GLU A 89 -25.11 -11.67 5.72
CA GLU A 89 -25.85 -12.67 6.49
C GLU A 89 -26.11 -12.25 7.95
N PHE A 90 -25.23 -11.39 8.50
CA PHE A 90 -25.36 -10.79 9.83
C PHE A 90 -26.14 -9.46 9.81
N GLY A 91 -26.99 -9.26 8.79
CA GLY A 91 -27.80 -8.04 8.67
C GLY A 91 -26.99 -6.79 8.38
N GLY A 92 -25.82 -6.95 7.76
CA GLY A 92 -24.92 -5.87 7.37
C GLY A 92 -24.05 -5.33 8.50
N ASP A 93 -24.06 -5.94 9.69
CA ASP A 93 -23.42 -5.39 10.88
C ASP A 93 -21.88 -5.48 10.83
N LEU A 94 -21.20 -4.34 10.84
CA LEU A 94 -19.73 -4.26 10.91
C LEU A 94 -19.21 -4.19 12.34
N GLY A 95 -20.09 -4.07 13.34
CA GLY A 95 -19.71 -3.79 14.71
C GLY A 95 -19.15 -2.38 14.88
N PHE A 96 -18.36 -2.20 15.94
CA PHE A 96 -17.64 -0.95 16.20
C PHE A 96 -16.39 -0.86 15.33
N ILE A 97 -16.34 0.16 14.47
CA ILE A 97 -15.19 0.47 13.64
C ILE A 97 -14.48 1.74 14.15
N SER A 98 -13.17 1.80 13.94
CA SER A 98 -12.34 2.98 14.24
C SER A 98 -11.95 3.67 12.94
N LYS A 99 -11.63 4.96 12.99
CA LYS A 99 -11.11 5.64 11.81
C LYS A 99 -9.80 5.00 11.36
N GLY A 100 -9.65 4.73 10.06
CA GLY A 100 -8.51 4.07 9.45
C GLY A 100 -8.54 2.53 9.50
N SER A 101 -9.55 1.90 10.14
CA SER A 101 -9.56 0.44 10.28
C SER A 101 -10.04 -0.31 9.03
N LEU A 102 -10.76 0.35 8.12
CA LEU A 102 -11.34 -0.30 6.94
C LEU A 102 -10.51 -0.13 5.67
N GLY A 103 -9.60 0.85 5.63
CA GLY A 103 -8.84 1.16 4.41
C GLY A 103 -9.68 1.75 3.27
N GLU A 104 -10.93 2.17 3.56
CA GLU A 104 -11.86 2.80 2.62
C GLU A 104 -12.19 4.23 3.08
N LEU A 105 -11.35 5.19 2.69
CA LEU A 105 -11.44 6.56 3.19
C LEU A 105 -12.83 7.20 2.97
N THR A 106 -13.38 7.08 1.76
CA THR A 106 -14.71 7.64 1.43
C THR A 106 -15.83 7.02 2.27
N PHE A 107 -15.75 5.73 2.58
CA PHE A 107 -16.70 5.07 3.47
C PHE A 107 -16.59 5.64 4.87
N GLU A 108 -15.37 5.71 5.41
CA GLU A 108 -15.14 6.20 6.75
C GLU A 108 -15.54 7.68 6.90
N GLU A 109 -15.19 8.54 5.94
CA GLU A 109 -15.60 9.95 5.95
C GLU A 109 -17.12 10.12 5.98
N LYS A 110 -17.84 9.34 5.17
CA LYS A 110 -19.30 9.37 5.15
C LYS A 110 -19.88 8.85 6.47
N ALA A 111 -19.46 7.68 6.94
CA ALA A 111 -20.01 7.08 8.14
C ALA A 111 -19.70 7.89 9.42
N PHE A 112 -18.49 8.42 9.56
CA PHE A 112 -18.09 9.19 10.74
C PHE A 112 -18.72 10.58 10.82
N SER A 113 -19.12 11.18 9.69
CA SER A 113 -19.82 12.46 9.64
C SER A 113 -21.32 12.38 9.97
N MET A 114 -21.88 11.16 10.01
CA MET A 114 -23.30 10.92 10.28
C MET A 114 -23.64 10.87 11.78
N SER A 115 -24.90 11.17 12.08
CA SER A 115 -25.49 11.11 13.41
C SER A 115 -25.96 9.70 13.76
N VAL A 116 -26.06 9.38 15.06
CA VAL A 116 -26.63 8.10 15.52
C VAL A 116 -28.09 8.00 15.10
N GLY A 117 -28.49 6.85 14.55
CA GLY A 117 -29.82 6.59 13.99
C GLY A 117 -29.96 6.94 12.51
N GLU A 118 -29.01 7.68 11.94
CA GLU A 118 -29.05 8.13 10.55
C GLU A 118 -28.77 6.99 9.57
N THR A 119 -29.50 6.96 8.47
CA THR A 119 -29.26 6.09 7.30
C THR A 119 -28.84 6.97 6.13
N SER A 120 -27.76 6.62 5.44
CA SER A 120 -27.24 7.42 4.34
C SER A 120 -28.06 7.23 3.06
N ASP A 121 -27.93 8.19 2.14
CA ASP A 121 -28.18 7.91 0.72
C ASP A 121 -27.10 6.98 0.14
N PRO A 122 -27.36 6.33 -1.01
CA PRO A 122 -26.34 5.59 -1.73
C PRO A 122 -25.12 6.45 -2.05
N PHE A 123 -23.93 5.95 -1.75
CA PHE A 123 -22.68 6.62 -2.10
C PHE A 123 -21.66 5.62 -2.63
N GLN A 124 -20.74 6.13 -3.46
CA GLN A 124 -19.76 5.30 -4.17
C GLN A 124 -18.41 5.29 -3.44
N THR A 125 -17.78 4.11 -3.43
CA THR A 125 -16.38 3.89 -3.07
C THR A 125 -15.67 3.22 -4.25
N ARG A 126 -14.36 2.93 -4.14
CA ARG A 126 -13.64 2.16 -5.16
C ARG A 126 -14.18 0.73 -5.32
N LEU A 127 -14.80 0.16 -4.29
CA LEU A 127 -15.30 -1.21 -4.29
C LEU A 127 -16.73 -1.33 -4.85
N GLY A 128 -17.51 -0.25 -4.80
CA GLY A 128 -18.90 -0.22 -5.23
C GLY A 128 -19.75 0.76 -4.44
N PHE A 129 -21.06 0.53 -4.42
CA PHE A 129 -22.01 1.41 -3.76
C PHE A 129 -22.42 0.90 -2.39
N HIS A 130 -22.62 1.85 -1.48
CA HIS A 130 -22.94 1.59 -0.07
C HIS A 130 -24.15 2.40 0.38
N ILE A 131 -24.93 1.81 1.27
CA ILE A 131 -25.82 2.52 2.20
C ILE A 131 -25.35 2.13 3.60
N VAL A 132 -25.19 3.10 4.49
CA VAL A 132 -24.79 2.84 5.88
C VAL A 132 -25.82 3.35 6.87
N LYS A 133 -25.90 2.70 8.03
CA LYS A 133 -26.71 3.13 9.17
C LYS A 133 -25.88 3.14 10.44
N ILE A 134 -25.90 4.26 11.16
CA ILE A 134 -25.17 4.41 12.42
C ILE A 134 -26.07 3.98 13.58
N LEU A 135 -25.63 2.99 14.35
CA LEU A 135 -26.39 2.45 15.48
C LEU A 135 -25.98 3.06 16.81
N ALA A 136 -24.69 3.33 16.98
CA ALA A 136 -24.15 3.89 18.21
C ALA A 136 -22.81 4.58 17.95
N ARG A 137 -22.43 5.44 18.89
CA ARG A 137 -21.10 6.06 18.94
C ARG A 137 -20.53 5.86 20.34
N LYS A 138 -19.27 5.41 20.42
CA LYS A 138 -18.56 5.17 21.67
C LYS A 138 -17.11 5.59 21.50
N ASN A 139 -16.68 6.60 22.25
CA ASN A 139 -15.35 7.22 22.08
C ASN A 139 -15.14 7.60 20.60
N ASP A 140 -13.99 7.21 20.02
CA ASP A 140 -13.64 7.43 18.61
C ASP A 140 -14.14 6.31 17.67
N GLN A 141 -15.11 5.52 18.11
CA GLN A 141 -15.69 4.41 17.34
C GLN A 141 -17.17 4.64 17.03
N ILE A 142 -17.61 4.10 15.90
CA ILE A 142 -19.01 4.05 15.50
C ILE A 142 -19.43 2.60 15.26
N HIS A 143 -20.63 2.24 15.72
CA HIS A 143 -21.26 0.97 15.38
C HIS A 143 -22.08 1.18 14.11
N VAL A 144 -21.74 0.48 13.03
CA VAL A 144 -22.31 0.71 11.70
C VAL A 144 -22.84 -0.57 11.08
N LYS A 145 -24.00 -0.46 10.41
CA LYS A 145 -24.50 -1.47 9.46
C LYS A 145 -24.31 -0.96 8.03
N GLN A 146 -24.09 -1.87 7.08
CA GLN A 146 -23.96 -1.56 5.66
C GLN A 146 -24.83 -2.47 4.78
N ILE A 147 -25.32 -1.89 3.68
CA ILE A 147 -25.74 -2.63 2.48
C ILE A 147 -24.75 -2.25 1.39
N PHE A 148 -24.11 -3.26 0.81
CA PHE A 148 -23.05 -3.07 -0.18
C PHE A 148 -23.39 -3.78 -1.48
N ILE A 149 -23.32 -3.05 -2.59
CA ILE A 149 -23.43 -3.60 -3.94
C ILE A 149 -22.07 -3.39 -4.65
N PRO A 150 -21.30 -4.46 -4.89
CA PRO A 150 -19.98 -4.37 -5.49
C PRO A 150 -20.08 -3.91 -6.94
N VAL A 151 -19.10 -3.12 -7.36
CA VAL A 151 -18.91 -2.75 -8.76
C VAL A 151 -17.59 -3.36 -9.20
N SER A 152 -17.68 -4.48 -9.90
CA SER A 152 -16.52 -5.17 -10.48
C SER A 152 -16.51 -5.04 -12.00
N PRO A 153 -15.33 -5.07 -12.63
CA PRO A 153 -15.27 -5.12 -14.08
C PRO A 153 -15.92 -6.39 -14.64
N ALA A 154 -16.52 -6.28 -15.83
CA ALA A 154 -17.16 -7.41 -16.48
C ALA A 154 -16.12 -8.53 -16.75
N GLU A 155 -16.50 -9.79 -16.54
CA GLU A 155 -15.59 -10.93 -16.74
C GLU A 155 -15.00 -10.98 -18.16
N GLY A 156 -15.79 -10.62 -19.16
CA GLY A 156 -15.33 -10.58 -20.56
C GLY A 156 -14.19 -9.59 -20.76
N GLU A 157 -14.24 -8.43 -20.10
CA GLU A 157 -13.19 -7.41 -20.16
C GLU A 157 -11.94 -7.88 -19.42
N ILE A 158 -12.10 -8.51 -18.26
CA ILE A 158 -10.99 -9.13 -17.53
C ILE A 158 -10.31 -10.18 -18.41
N LYS A 159 -11.07 -11.09 -19.01
CA LYS A 159 -10.53 -12.12 -19.93
C LYS A 159 -9.80 -11.49 -21.11
N ARG A 160 -10.36 -10.44 -21.72
CA ARG A 160 -9.75 -9.73 -22.85
C ARG A 160 -8.39 -9.13 -22.47
N VAL A 161 -8.32 -8.44 -21.33
CA VAL A 161 -7.07 -7.81 -20.85
C VAL A 161 -6.06 -8.86 -20.42
N THR A 162 -6.48 -9.94 -19.76
CA THR A 162 -5.61 -11.08 -19.43
C THR A 162 -4.98 -11.66 -20.69
N SER A 163 -5.78 -11.98 -21.72
CA SER A 163 -5.27 -12.54 -22.98
C SER A 163 -4.33 -11.57 -23.71
N LEU A 164 -4.61 -10.27 -23.66
CA LEU A 164 -3.72 -9.25 -24.21
C LEU A 164 -2.36 -9.26 -23.51
N LEU A 165 -2.35 -9.21 -22.17
CA LEU A 165 -1.12 -9.22 -21.39
C LEU A 165 -0.35 -10.53 -21.53
N ASP A 166 -1.03 -11.67 -21.61
CA ASP A 166 -0.39 -12.94 -21.90
C ASP A 166 0.23 -12.96 -23.30
N SER A 167 -0.43 -12.39 -24.31
CA SER A 167 0.13 -12.26 -25.65
C SER A 167 1.39 -11.38 -25.65
N ILE A 168 1.36 -10.23 -24.95
CA ILE A 168 2.54 -9.37 -24.79
C ILE A 168 3.66 -10.17 -24.12
N ARG A 169 3.36 -10.86 -23.02
CA ARG A 169 4.31 -11.67 -22.26
C ARG A 169 5.01 -12.72 -23.11
N THR A 170 4.28 -13.42 -23.99
CA THR A 170 4.84 -14.52 -24.80
C THR A 170 5.56 -14.07 -26.06
N HIS A 171 5.23 -12.90 -26.60
CA HIS A 171 5.85 -12.36 -27.83
C HIS A 171 6.94 -11.31 -27.55
N THR A 172 7.19 -10.96 -26.29
CA THR A 172 8.30 -10.09 -25.91
C THR A 172 9.60 -10.89 -25.93
N GLU A 173 10.50 -10.60 -26.86
CA GLU A 173 11.80 -11.26 -26.98
C GLU A 173 12.93 -10.42 -26.37
N SER A 174 12.77 -9.10 -26.39
CA SER A 174 13.77 -8.14 -25.93
C SER A 174 13.19 -7.11 -24.95
N ARG A 175 14.09 -6.34 -24.31
CA ARG A 175 13.67 -5.18 -23.51
C ARG A 175 12.89 -4.17 -24.33
N ASN A 176 13.30 -3.92 -25.58
CA ASN A 176 12.70 -2.89 -26.40
C ASN A 176 11.24 -3.23 -26.76
N ASP A 177 10.94 -4.51 -27.03
CA ASP A 177 9.55 -4.94 -27.28
C ASP A 177 8.65 -4.69 -26.06
N PHE A 178 9.21 -4.90 -24.86
CA PHE A 178 8.49 -4.59 -23.61
C PHE A 178 8.26 -3.08 -23.47
N VAL A 179 9.26 -2.25 -23.75
CA VAL A 179 9.16 -0.78 -23.69
C VAL A 179 8.12 -0.25 -24.66
N ASP A 180 8.06 -0.79 -25.87
CA ASP A 180 7.05 -0.41 -26.86
C ASP A 180 5.64 -0.81 -26.40
N ALA A 181 5.50 -2.00 -25.80
CA ALA A 181 4.25 -2.43 -25.19
C ALA A 181 3.86 -1.55 -23.97
N VAL A 182 4.81 -1.10 -23.16
CA VAL A 182 4.56 -0.14 -22.06
C VAL A 182 3.96 1.14 -22.63
N LYS A 183 4.62 1.76 -23.62
CA LYS A 183 4.19 3.03 -24.22
C LYS A 183 2.79 2.91 -24.83
N LYS A 184 2.49 1.77 -25.47
CA LYS A 184 1.23 1.53 -26.16
C LYS A 184 0.08 1.18 -25.23
N TYR A 185 0.30 0.31 -24.25
CA TYR A 185 -0.79 -0.32 -23.50
C TYR A 185 -0.86 0.07 -22.04
N SER A 186 0.24 0.51 -21.41
CA SER A 186 0.19 0.78 -19.98
C SER A 186 -0.68 2.00 -19.69
N SER A 187 -1.57 1.84 -18.72
CA SER A 187 -2.39 2.89 -18.13
C SER A 187 -1.68 3.69 -17.04
N ASP A 188 -0.53 3.22 -16.55
CA ASP A 188 0.26 3.91 -15.53
C ASP A 188 1.15 4.98 -16.18
N ALA A 189 0.94 6.25 -15.84
CA ALA A 189 1.66 7.35 -16.46
C ALA A 189 3.14 7.39 -16.05
N LEU A 190 3.45 7.02 -14.81
CA LEU A 190 4.81 7.01 -14.28
C LEU A 190 5.66 5.93 -14.97
N SER A 191 5.14 4.71 -15.07
CA SER A 191 5.81 3.62 -15.78
C SER A 191 6.05 4.00 -17.24
N ARG A 192 5.06 4.57 -17.94
CA ARG A 192 5.23 5.02 -19.33
C ARG A 192 6.35 6.04 -19.51
N SER A 193 6.48 6.99 -18.58
CA SER A 193 7.54 8.00 -18.63
C SER A 193 8.95 7.44 -18.36
N ARG A 194 9.04 6.21 -17.84
CA ARG A 194 10.28 5.54 -17.45
C ARG A 194 10.47 4.21 -18.18
N ASP A 195 9.88 4.07 -19.36
CA ASP A 195 9.98 2.84 -20.16
C ASP A 195 9.56 1.56 -19.40
N GLY A 196 8.65 1.71 -18.44
CA GLY A 196 8.12 0.65 -17.58
C GLY A 196 8.87 0.48 -16.26
N GLN A 197 10.08 1.06 -16.15
CA GLN A 197 11.01 0.78 -15.08
C GLN A 197 10.52 1.30 -13.73
N MET A 198 10.57 0.40 -12.75
CA MET A 198 10.32 0.66 -11.34
C MET A 198 11.63 0.96 -10.61
N LYS A 199 11.54 1.45 -9.38
CA LYS A 199 12.72 1.52 -8.51
C LYS A 199 13.17 0.12 -8.10
N TRP A 200 14.44 -0.02 -7.73
CA TRP A 200 14.93 -1.19 -7.01
C TRP A 200 14.04 -1.48 -5.79
N ARG A 201 13.73 -2.76 -5.59
CA ARG A 201 12.96 -3.25 -4.45
C ARG A 201 13.62 -4.46 -3.86
N ARG A 202 13.66 -4.53 -2.52
CA ARG A 202 14.05 -5.77 -1.83
C ARG A 202 12.98 -6.81 -2.08
N VAL A 203 13.37 -8.05 -2.37
CA VAL A 203 12.43 -9.16 -2.64
C VAL A 203 11.49 -9.37 -1.45
N SER A 204 11.98 -9.18 -0.23
CA SER A 204 11.20 -9.25 1.01
C SER A 204 10.09 -8.19 1.13
N GLU A 205 10.23 -7.05 0.47
CA GLU A 205 9.27 -5.94 0.48
C GLU A 205 8.23 -6.02 -0.65
N LEU A 206 8.37 -6.98 -1.57
CA LEU A 206 7.38 -7.18 -2.61
C LEU A 206 6.09 -7.74 -2.02
N PRO A 207 4.91 -7.33 -2.54
CA PRO A 207 3.65 -8.01 -2.23
C PRO A 207 3.76 -9.51 -2.45
N THR A 208 3.14 -10.32 -1.58
CA THR A 208 3.29 -11.79 -1.60
C THR A 208 3.01 -12.41 -2.98
N SER A 209 1.97 -11.94 -3.69
CA SER A 209 1.63 -12.43 -5.03
C SER A 209 2.71 -12.15 -6.06
N LEU A 210 3.26 -10.92 -6.04
CA LEU A 210 4.34 -10.54 -6.93
C LEU A 210 5.63 -11.29 -6.59
N ARG A 211 5.99 -11.38 -5.30
CA ARG A 211 7.16 -12.15 -4.84
C ARG A 211 7.12 -13.59 -5.36
N GLN A 212 6.02 -14.30 -5.11
CA GLN A 212 5.84 -15.67 -5.61
C GLN A 212 5.97 -15.77 -7.13
N ALA A 213 5.47 -14.78 -7.86
CA ALA A 213 5.59 -14.75 -9.32
C ALA A 213 7.04 -14.52 -9.77
N VAL A 214 7.79 -13.61 -9.15
CA VAL A 214 9.16 -13.27 -9.57
C VAL A 214 10.21 -14.25 -9.07
N ASP A 215 10.00 -14.93 -7.94
CA ASP A 215 10.97 -15.86 -7.33
C ASP A 215 11.36 -17.01 -8.28
N THR A 216 10.46 -17.39 -9.18
CA THR A 216 10.68 -18.47 -10.15
C THR A 216 11.27 -17.97 -11.48
N LEU A 217 11.44 -16.66 -11.64
CA LEU A 217 11.82 -16.03 -12.91
C LEU A 217 13.29 -15.62 -12.95
N LYS A 218 13.90 -15.85 -14.12
CA LYS A 218 15.22 -15.35 -14.49
C LYS A 218 15.13 -13.93 -15.05
N VAL A 219 16.26 -13.23 -15.06
CA VAL A 219 16.41 -11.94 -15.76
C VAL A 219 15.93 -12.06 -17.21
N GLY A 220 15.15 -11.07 -17.64
CA GLY A 220 14.49 -10.99 -18.94
C GLY A 220 13.10 -11.62 -18.99
N GLN A 221 12.74 -12.51 -18.06
CA GLN A 221 11.44 -13.18 -18.04
C GLN A 221 10.34 -12.30 -17.46
N ILE A 222 9.09 -12.62 -17.82
CA ILE A 222 7.91 -11.83 -17.49
C ILE A 222 6.87 -12.70 -16.77
N THR A 223 6.30 -12.16 -15.69
CA THR A 223 5.26 -12.80 -14.89
C THR A 223 4.00 -13.03 -15.73
N LYS A 224 3.22 -14.05 -15.36
CA LYS A 224 1.81 -14.12 -15.78
C LYS A 224 1.05 -12.86 -15.33
N PRO A 225 -0.06 -12.48 -15.97
CA PRO A 225 -0.91 -11.38 -15.53
C PRO A 225 -1.35 -11.56 -14.07
N LEU A 226 -1.01 -10.58 -13.23
CA LEU A 226 -1.38 -10.53 -11.82
C LEU A 226 -2.53 -9.53 -11.65
N ARG A 227 -3.57 -9.93 -10.91
CA ARG A 227 -4.70 -9.05 -10.58
C ARG A 227 -4.36 -8.22 -9.34
N GLU A 228 -4.41 -6.91 -9.50
CA GLU A 228 -4.07 -5.91 -8.47
C GLU A 228 -5.19 -4.86 -8.45
N ASP A 229 -6.08 -4.96 -7.46
CA ASP A 229 -7.30 -4.14 -7.36
C ASP A 229 -8.15 -4.20 -8.65
N GLN A 230 -8.30 -3.05 -9.32
CA GLN A 230 -8.97 -2.84 -10.60
C GLN A 230 -7.98 -2.80 -11.76
N ALA A 231 -6.84 -3.49 -11.65
CA ALA A 231 -5.86 -3.59 -12.73
C ALA A 231 -5.37 -5.02 -12.91
N LEU A 232 -4.88 -5.29 -14.12
CA LEU A 232 -4.00 -6.42 -14.39
C LEU A 232 -2.61 -5.88 -14.73
N THR A 233 -1.59 -6.48 -14.13
CA THR A 233 -0.20 -6.07 -14.30
C THR A 233 0.66 -7.27 -14.68
N ILE A 234 1.58 -7.09 -15.62
CA ILE A 234 2.71 -8.00 -15.84
C ILE A 234 4.01 -7.29 -15.49
N TYR A 235 4.95 -8.05 -14.94
CA TYR A 235 6.25 -7.56 -14.50
C TYR A 235 7.36 -8.30 -15.24
N ARG A 236 8.31 -7.56 -15.80
CA ARG A 236 9.56 -8.09 -16.36
C ARG A 236 10.67 -7.95 -15.33
N VAL A 237 11.43 -9.01 -15.11
CA VAL A 237 12.62 -8.97 -14.26
C VAL A 237 13.77 -8.39 -15.08
N ASP A 238 14.14 -7.14 -14.82
CA ASP A 238 15.24 -6.48 -15.56
C ASP A 238 16.59 -6.84 -14.97
N GLU A 239 16.70 -6.84 -13.64
CA GLU A 239 17.92 -7.17 -12.92
C GLU A 239 17.58 -7.84 -11.58
N ARG A 240 18.49 -8.68 -11.08
CA ARG A 240 18.42 -9.31 -9.76
C ARG A 240 19.81 -9.36 -9.15
N VAL A 241 19.93 -8.90 -7.91
CA VAL A 241 21.20 -8.85 -7.17
C VAL A 241 20.97 -9.35 -5.75
N GLU A 242 21.67 -10.40 -5.34
CA GLU A 242 21.50 -11.02 -4.00
C GLU A 242 21.97 -10.11 -2.86
N ASN A 243 23.04 -9.35 -3.06
CA ASN A 243 23.62 -8.47 -2.04
C ASN A 243 23.86 -7.10 -2.64
N ARG A 244 22.79 -6.39 -3.00
CA ARG A 244 22.92 -5.09 -3.68
C ARG A 244 23.54 -4.07 -2.71
N PRO A 245 24.60 -3.35 -3.09
CA PRO A 245 25.10 -2.24 -2.28
C PRO A 245 24.06 -1.12 -2.21
N LEU A 246 24.03 -0.41 -1.08
CA LEU A 246 23.17 0.77 -0.92
C LEU A 246 23.68 1.91 -1.82
N THR A 247 22.76 2.70 -2.34
CA THR A 247 23.05 3.88 -3.16
C THR A 247 22.22 5.07 -2.69
N LEU A 248 22.79 6.28 -2.72
CA LEU A 248 22.04 7.50 -2.34
C LEU A 248 20.76 7.70 -3.18
N GLU A 249 20.77 7.25 -4.44
CA GLU A 249 19.62 7.38 -5.34
C GLU A 249 18.44 6.50 -4.94
N HIS A 250 18.70 5.26 -4.51
CA HIS A 250 17.66 4.26 -4.27
C HIS A 250 17.36 4.02 -2.79
N ASP A 251 18.32 4.33 -1.90
CA ASP A 251 18.34 3.87 -0.51
C ASP A 251 18.50 5.01 0.49
N TRP A 252 18.14 6.24 0.09
CA TRP A 252 18.29 7.43 0.94
C TRP A 252 17.81 7.23 2.37
N ASN A 253 16.59 6.71 2.55
CA ASN A 253 15.97 6.55 3.87
C ASN A 253 16.75 5.55 4.75
N ASP A 254 17.28 4.48 4.15
CA ASP A 254 18.08 3.50 4.87
C ASP A 254 19.42 4.10 5.29
N ILE A 255 20.09 4.79 4.36
CA ILE A 255 21.37 5.45 4.61
C ILE A 255 21.21 6.53 5.67
N GLU A 256 20.17 7.36 5.58
CA GLU A 256 19.85 8.39 6.56
C GLU A 256 19.58 7.80 7.94
N SER A 257 18.81 6.71 8.03
CA SER A 257 18.54 6.01 9.30
C SER A 257 19.83 5.47 9.93
N ILE A 258 20.71 4.86 9.12
CA ILE A 258 22.01 4.38 9.57
C ILE A 258 22.89 5.56 10.04
N ALA A 259 22.97 6.63 9.25
CA ALA A 259 23.75 7.82 9.57
C ALA A 259 23.29 8.44 10.91
N ARG A 260 21.97 8.64 11.08
CA ARG A 260 21.38 9.14 12.33
C ARG A 260 21.73 8.24 13.51
N ARG A 261 21.62 6.92 13.35
CA ARG A 261 21.93 5.97 14.42
C ARG A 261 23.40 6.03 14.83
N ILE A 262 24.31 6.09 13.87
CA ILE A 262 25.76 6.16 14.14
C ILE A 262 26.12 7.50 14.78
N HIS A 263 25.62 8.62 14.24
CA HIS A 263 25.82 9.95 14.80
C HIS A 263 25.34 10.03 16.26
N THR A 264 24.12 9.54 16.54
CA THR A 264 23.55 9.45 17.90
C THR A 264 24.43 8.62 18.83
N GLN A 265 25.01 7.52 18.33
CA GLN A 265 25.89 6.66 19.11
C GLN A 265 27.22 7.36 19.45
N GLN A 266 27.81 8.11 18.51
CA GLN A 266 29.02 8.89 18.74
C GLN A 266 28.79 9.98 19.81
N GLN A 267 27.71 10.75 19.69
CA GLN A 267 27.33 11.76 20.69
C GLN A 267 27.15 11.16 22.09
N LEU A 268 26.56 9.97 22.18
CA LEU A 268 26.41 9.28 23.46
C LEU A 268 27.77 8.85 24.05
N LEU A 269 28.70 8.38 23.22
CA LEU A 269 30.04 8.00 23.68
C LEU A 269 30.82 9.20 24.19
N GLU A 270 30.77 10.34 23.49
CA GLU A 270 31.39 11.59 23.95
C GLU A 270 30.77 12.08 25.26
N LEU A 271 29.45 12.02 25.39
CA LEU A 271 28.76 12.37 26.64
C LEU A 271 29.19 11.48 27.80
N VAL A 272 29.25 10.15 27.58
CA VAL A 272 29.71 9.20 28.61
C VAL A 272 31.17 9.46 28.98
N LYS A 273 32.03 9.79 28.01
CA LYS A 273 33.42 10.15 28.27
C LYS A 273 33.50 11.40 29.15
N LYS A 274 32.78 12.46 28.77
CA LYS A 274 32.68 13.71 29.57
C LYS A 274 32.20 13.42 30.99
N TRP A 275 31.13 12.64 31.15
CA TRP A 275 30.60 12.33 32.48
C TRP A 275 31.54 11.47 33.32
N ARG A 276 32.33 10.59 32.72
CA ARG A 276 33.38 9.83 33.45
C ARG A 276 34.47 10.74 34.00
N GLU A 277 34.79 11.84 33.31
CA GLU A 277 35.76 12.83 33.78
C GLU A 277 35.19 13.69 34.90
N GLU A 278 33.88 13.98 34.87
CA GLU A 278 33.19 14.84 35.83
C GLU A 278 32.64 14.10 37.08
N THR A 279 32.55 12.76 37.04
CA THR A 279 31.96 11.95 38.10
C THR A 279 33.03 11.19 38.88
N PHE A 280 32.98 11.24 40.21
CA PHE A 280 33.85 10.42 41.05
C PHE A 280 33.44 8.93 40.95
N ILE A 281 34.36 8.08 40.50
CA ILE A 281 34.16 6.63 40.36
C ILE A 281 35.19 5.91 41.23
N ASP A 282 34.74 5.23 42.30
CA ASP A 282 35.55 4.31 43.11
C ASP A 282 35.29 2.87 42.66
N VAL A 283 36.28 2.21 42.06
CA VAL A 283 36.21 0.81 41.62
C VAL A 283 36.92 -0.06 42.66
N ARG A 284 36.16 -0.79 43.46
CA ARG A 284 36.71 -1.78 44.40
C ARG A 284 36.81 -3.13 43.71
N LEU A 285 38.05 -3.60 43.54
CA LEU A 285 38.40 -4.91 42.98
C LEU A 285 38.32 -6.01 44.05
#